data_AF-A0A2S2E359-F1
#
_entry.id   AF-A0A2S2E359-F1
#
_cell.length_a   1.000
_cell.length_b   1.000
_cell.length_c   1.000
_cell.angle_alpha   90.00
_cell.angle_beta   90.00
_cell.angle_gamma   90.00
#
_symmetry.space_group_name_H-M   'P 1'
#
loop_
_entity.id
_entity.type
_entity.pdbx_description
1 polymer ?
#
loop_
_entity_poly.entity_id
_entity_poly.type
_entity_poly.pdbx_seq_one_letter_code
_entity_poly.pdbx_strand_id
1 'polypeptide(L)'
;MTSIDNKLSSLNPDLNFLRSFRTKNRLDKTVFFYHIPKTGGLSFFNTIMLAKQIYQRLCRVQPSFGGQGGVSGRVDSPEQLADFAKKLEQNPAAKCEMIAGHVPFGTHEFLPNDTELMTIIRNPIHRVKSAYQYKCMRSQKKPSMDDFECFIGSPDNQDVMFKQLCVPKDELVEDVGINDWAERIASSFDYIGDISDLKLFQEFYLSRLGLPCVTYERFNQTLPQYKLDLSHYDQLIIENNRRDMDLYQLLRRNRKLPDLSLFEMEPLHGVTAICYELEKEKSSQQTGGLMGTRYLVEQLESNPAQFSDWPSAVKNIVNKGALELEYS
;
A
#
# COMPACT_ATOMS: atom_id res chain seq x y z
N MET A 1 -3.09 -23.51 -6.26
CA MET A 1 -2.75 -22.07 -6.26
C MET A 1 -2.52 -21.51 -4.86
N THR A 2 -3.28 -21.92 -3.84
CA THR A 2 -2.89 -21.83 -2.41
C THR A 2 -1.47 -22.35 -2.15
N SER A 3 -0.94 -23.18 -3.06
CA SER A 3 0.42 -23.71 -3.01
C SER A 3 1.53 -22.67 -3.15
N ILE A 4 1.41 -21.57 -3.90
CA ILE A 4 2.54 -20.63 -4.08
C ILE A 4 2.78 -19.85 -2.79
N ASP A 5 1.73 -19.22 -2.27
CA ASP A 5 1.78 -18.44 -1.04
C ASP A 5 2.20 -19.32 0.15
N ASN A 6 1.58 -20.50 0.31
CA ASN A 6 1.95 -21.44 1.37
C ASN A 6 3.40 -21.93 1.24
N LYS A 7 3.89 -22.22 0.03
CA LYS A 7 5.28 -22.62 -0.20
C LYS A 7 6.22 -21.47 0.18
N LEU A 8 5.99 -20.26 -0.32
CA LEU A 8 6.81 -19.10 0.00
C LEU A 8 6.84 -18.83 1.51
N SER A 9 5.68 -18.78 2.18
CA SER A 9 5.61 -18.57 3.62
C SER A 9 6.27 -19.68 4.44
N SER A 10 6.26 -20.93 3.94
CA SER A 10 6.98 -22.04 4.58
C SER A 10 8.51 -21.94 4.46
N LEU A 11 9.00 -21.32 3.38
CA LEU A 11 10.43 -21.12 3.13
C LEU A 11 10.94 -19.87 3.84
N ASN A 12 10.13 -18.81 3.84
CA ASN A 12 10.40 -17.55 4.50
C ASN A 12 9.05 -16.88 4.89
N PRO A 13 8.74 -16.80 6.20
CA PRO A 13 7.45 -16.29 6.68
C PRO A 13 7.23 -14.79 6.42
N ASP A 14 8.27 -14.05 6.04
CA ASP A 14 8.18 -12.64 5.68
C ASP A 14 7.86 -12.42 4.19
N LEU A 15 7.94 -13.48 3.37
CA LEU A 15 7.57 -13.42 1.95
C LEU A 15 6.06 -13.57 1.75
N ASN A 16 5.55 -12.79 0.81
CA ASN A 16 4.15 -12.78 0.41
C ASN A 16 4.06 -12.91 -1.10
N PHE A 17 3.04 -13.63 -1.57
CA PHE A 17 2.66 -13.66 -2.98
C PHE A 17 1.33 -12.95 -3.20
N LEU A 18 1.34 -11.95 -4.08
CA LEU A 18 0.18 -11.20 -4.54
C LEU A 18 -0.18 -11.65 -5.95
N ARG A 19 -1.39 -12.12 -6.10
CA ARG A 19 -1.94 -12.50 -7.39
C ARG A 19 -2.30 -11.25 -8.20
N SER A 20 -2.05 -11.33 -9.50
CA SER A 20 -2.62 -10.42 -10.48
C SER A 20 -3.19 -11.23 -11.62
N PHE A 21 -4.35 -10.83 -12.13
CA PHE A 21 -5.08 -11.56 -13.15
C PHE A 21 -5.08 -10.79 -14.48
N ARG A 22 -5.05 -11.51 -15.60
CA ARG A 22 -5.16 -10.92 -16.95
C ARG A 22 -6.62 -10.61 -17.28
N THR A 23 -7.18 -9.62 -16.60
CA THR A 23 -8.60 -9.25 -16.76
C THR A 23 -8.82 -8.21 -17.87
N LYS A 24 -10.01 -8.27 -18.49
CA LYS A 24 -10.54 -7.20 -19.34
C LYS A 24 -11.12 -6.03 -18.54
N ASN A 25 -11.44 -6.24 -17.26
CA ASN A 25 -11.95 -5.22 -16.36
C ASN A 25 -10.79 -4.34 -15.85
N ARG A 26 -10.33 -3.46 -16.74
CA ARG A 26 -9.25 -2.51 -16.45
C ARG A 26 -9.77 -1.33 -15.65
N LEU A 27 -8.88 -0.73 -14.87
CA LEU A 27 -9.15 0.54 -14.20
C LEU A 27 -9.53 1.59 -15.26
N ASP A 28 -10.64 2.29 -15.09
CA ASP A 28 -11.18 3.30 -15.99
C ASP A 28 -11.18 4.71 -15.37
N LYS A 29 -11.28 4.80 -14.04
CA LYS A 29 -11.17 6.02 -13.24
C LYS A 29 -9.79 6.20 -12.61
N THR A 30 -9.47 7.43 -12.20
CA THR A 30 -8.32 7.67 -11.33
C THR A 30 -8.61 7.14 -9.93
N VAL A 31 -7.64 6.45 -9.32
CA VAL A 31 -7.75 6.03 -7.92
C VAL A 31 -7.10 7.07 -7.03
N PHE A 32 -7.82 7.56 -6.02
CA PHE A 32 -7.24 8.37 -4.96
C PHE A 32 -7.20 7.58 -3.67
N PHE A 33 -5.98 7.20 -3.29
CA PHE A 33 -5.70 6.55 -2.04
C PHE A 33 -5.42 7.59 -0.94
N TYR A 34 -6.40 7.79 -0.07
CA TYR A 34 -6.23 8.51 1.18
C TYR A 34 -5.35 7.70 2.13
N HIS A 35 -4.04 7.91 2.01
CA HIS A 35 -3.04 7.19 2.76
C HIS A 35 -2.94 7.79 4.15
N ILE A 36 -3.46 7.04 5.13
CA ILE A 36 -3.31 7.37 6.55
C ILE A 36 -1.93 6.87 7.03
N PRO A 37 -1.14 7.69 7.74
CA PRO A 37 0.12 7.24 8.31
C PRO A 37 -0.01 5.97 9.15
N LYS A 38 0.83 4.98 8.84
CA LYS A 38 0.99 3.71 9.58
C LYS A 38 -0.21 2.76 9.55
N THR A 39 -1.02 2.84 8.50
CA THR A 39 -2.08 1.86 8.20
C THR A 39 -1.69 0.84 7.11
N GLY A 40 -0.40 0.79 6.73
CA GLY A 40 0.09 -0.11 5.68
C GLY A 40 0.10 0.50 4.28
N GLY A 41 -0.21 1.80 4.15
CA GLY A 41 -0.31 2.44 2.85
C GLY A 41 1.00 2.53 2.05
N LEU A 42 2.17 2.63 2.68
CA LEU A 42 3.44 2.46 1.96
C LEU A 42 3.59 1.06 1.39
N SER A 43 3.21 0.02 2.13
CA SER A 43 3.25 -1.36 1.63
C SER A 43 2.27 -1.55 0.46
N PHE A 44 1.08 -0.98 0.54
CA PHE A 44 0.12 -0.93 -0.57
C PHE A 44 0.72 -0.23 -1.80
N PHE A 45 1.01 1.06 -1.66
CA PHE A 45 1.36 1.94 -2.77
C PHE A 45 2.71 1.56 -3.39
N ASN A 46 3.75 1.32 -2.57
CA ASN A 46 5.07 0.99 -3.10
C ASN A 46 5.07 -0.34 -3.84
N THR A 47 4.28 -1.33 -3.40
CA THR A 47 4.19 -2.62 -4.10
C THR A 47 3.64 -2.43 -5.51
N ILE A 48 2.58 -1.64 -5.67
CA ILE A 48 1.99 -1.33 -6.97
C ILE A 48 2.97 -0.51 -7.81
N MET A 49 3.57 0.54 -7.23
CA MET A 49 4.49 1.43 -7.95
C MET A 49 5.76 0.71 -8.40
N LEU A 50 6.33 -0.15 -7.55
CA LEU A 50 7.52 -0.92 -7.89
C LEU A 50 7.21 -1.96 -8.98
N ALA A 51 6.10 -2.70 -8.84
CA ALA A 51 5.67 -3.63 -9.88
C ALA A 51 5.48 -2.92 -11.23
N LYS A 52 4.85 -1.74 -11.23
CA LYS A 52 4.69 -0.89 -12.41
C LYS A 52 6.03 -0.44 -13.00
N GLN A 53 6.93 0.11 -12.18
CA GLN A 53 8.25 0.57 -12.65
C GLN A 53 9.06 -0.56 -13.27
N ILE A 54 9.07 -1.73 -12.64
CA ILE A 54 9.79 -2.90 -13.15
C ILE A 54 9.13 -3.38 -14.46
N TYR A 55 7.80 -3.50 -14.51
CA TYR A 55 7.07 -3.97 -15.68
C TYR A 55 7.19 -3.03 -16.89
N GLN A 56 7.22 -1.72 -16.66
CA GLN A 56 7.45 -0.73 -17.71
C GLN A 56 8.82 -0.88 -18.38
N ARG A 57 9.85 -1.36 -17.65
CA ARG A 57 11.16 -1.66 -18.27
C ARG A 57 11.04 -2.81 -19.27
N LEU A 58 10.28 -3.85 -18.94
CA LEU A 58 9.99 -4.95 -19.87
C LEU A 58 9.23 -4.44 -21.10
N CYS A 59 8.17 -3.66 -20.90
CA CYS A 59 7.36 -3.14 -22.01
C CYS A 59 8.16 -2.26 -22.98
N ARG A 60 9.22 -1.58 -22.51
CA ARG A 60 10.12 -0.79 -23.39
C ARG A 60 10.98 -1.67 -24.29
N VAL A 61 11.40 -2.84 -23.80
CA VAL A 61 12.24 -3.79 -24.54
C VAL A 61 11.37 -4.73 -25.40
N GLN A 62 10.17 -5.05 -24.91
CA GLN A 62 9.20 -5.94 -25.56
C GLN A 62 7.81 -5.27 -25.61
N PRO A 63 7.54 -4.42 -26.62
CA PRO A 63 6.29 -3.66 -26.73
C PRO A 63 5.02 -4.54 -26.81
N SER A 64 5.15 -5.81 -27.18
CA SER A 64 4.07 -6.80 -27.20
C SER A 64 3.41 -7.03 -25.82
N PHE A 65 4.09 -6.67 -24.73
CA PHE A 65 3.53 -6.70 -23.37
C PHE A 65 2.56 -5.55 -23.05
N GLY A 66 2.39 -4.59 -23.96
CA GLY A 66 1.25 -3.66 -23.97
C GLY A 66 1.14 -2.76 -22.73
N GLY A 67 2.20 -2.00 -22.42
CA GLY A 67 2.17 -1.02 -21.32
C GLY A 67 1.62 0.33 -21.77
N GLN A 68 0.36 0.64 -21.49
CA GLN A 68 -0.10 2.03 -21.53
C GLN A 68 0.45 2.75 -20.30
N GLY A 69 1.30 3.76 -20.52
CA GLY A 69 1.89 4.53 -19.44
C GLY A 69 0.87 5.49 -18.83
N GLY A 70 0.28 5.13 -17.69
CA GLY A 70 -0.44 6.09 -16.86
C GLY A 70 0.49 6.83 -15.89
N VAL A 71 0.07 8.00 -15.44
CA VAL A 71 0.74 8.75 -14.38
C VAL A 71 0.22 8.27 -13.03
N SER A 72 1.16 7.92 -12.13
CA SER A 72 0.87 7.60 -10.74
C SER A 72 1.87 8.35 -9.85
N GLY A 73 1.46 8.73 -8.65
CA GLY A 73 2.31 9.55 -7.81
C GLY A 73 1.82 9.70 -6.39
N ARG A 74 2.68 10.29 -5.55
CA ARG A 74 2.35 10.68 -4.19
C ARG A 74 2.20 12.19 -4.12
N VAL A 75 1.17 12.65 -3.43
CA VAL A 75 0.91 14.07 -3.15
C VAL A 75 0.82 14.25 -1.64
N ASP A 76 1.67 15.09 -1.08
CA ASP A 76 1.73 15.36 0.36
C ASP A 76 1.23 16.77 0.70
N SER A 77 0.81 17.54 -0.30
CA SER A 77 0.13 18.82 -0.08
C SER A 77 -0.92 19.10 -1.17
N PRO A 78 -1.92 19.95 -0.88
CA PRO A 78 -2.89 20.40 -1.88
C PRO A 78 -2.24 21.07 -3.10
N GLU A 79 -1.15 21.82 -2.90
CA GLU A 79 -0.42 22.50 -3.98
C GLU A 79 0.23 21.49 -4.93
N GLN A 80 0.82 20.42 -4.39
CA GLN A 80 1.37 19.33 -5.21
C GLN A 80 0.29 18.64 -6.04
N LEU A 81 -0.92 18.49 -5.50
CA LEU A 81 -2.04 17.92 -6.25
C LEU A 81 -2.56 18.89 -7.32
N ALA A 82 -2.66 20.18 -7.03
CA ALA A 82 -3.05 21.18 -8.02
C ALA A 82 -2.05 21.23 -9.19
N ASP A 83 -0.75 21.19 -8.89
CA ASP A 83 0.31 21.08 -9.91
C ASP A 83 0.21 19.79 -10.72
N PHE A 84 -0.16 18.69 -10.05
CA PHE A 84 -0.39 17.40 -10.71
C PHE A 84 -1.61 17.44 -11.63
N ALA A 85 -2.73 17.99 -11.18
CA ALA A 85 -3.95 18.17 -11.96
C ALA A 85 -3.69 19.03 -13.20
N LYS A 86 -2.98 20.15 -13.06
CA LYS A 86 -2.58 20.99 -14.18
C LYS A 86 -1.75 20.25 -15.24
N LYS A 87 -0.86 19.33 -14.81
CA LYS A 87 -0.09 18.50 -15.73
C LYS A 87 -0.96 17.49 -16.48
N LEU A 88 -2.00 16.96 -15.84
CA LEU A 88 -2.98 16.07 -16.50
C LEU A 88 -3.81 16.85 -17.53
N GLU A 89 -4.28 18.05 -17.19
CA GLU A 89 -5.01 18.92 -18.12
C GLU A 89 -4.17 19.26 -19.37
N GLN A 90 -2.87 19.50 -19.19
CA GLN A 90 -1.94 19.77 -20.28
C GLN A 90 -1.61 18.54 -21.12
N ASN A 91 -1.92 17.33 -20.65
CA ASN A 91 -1.71 16.09 -21.37
C ASN A 91 -2.95 15.18 -21.27
N PRO A 92 -4.03 15.49 -22.00
CA PRO A 92 -5.29 14.74 -21.93
C PRO A 92 -5.16 13.25 -22.31
N ALA A 93 -4.10 12.89 -23.05
CA ALA A 93 -3.79 11.50 -23.39
C ALA A 93 -3.15 10.73 -22.22
N ALA A 94 -2.61 11.44 -21.22
CA ALA A 94 -2.05 10.82 -20.03
C ALA A 94 -3.17 10.40 -19.06
N LYS A 95 -3.36 9.09 -18.95
CA LYS A 95 -4.28 8.53 -17.96
C LYS A 95 -3.67 8.66 -16.57
N CYS A 96 -4.37 9.30 -15.62
CA CYS A 96 -4.00 9.18 -14.22
C CYS A 96 -4.58 7.89 -13.64
N GLU A 97 -3.71 7.02 -13.15
CA GLU A 97 -4.11 5.71 -12.64
C GLU A 97 -4.30 5.73 -11.12
N MET A 98 -3.31 6.23 -10.38
CA MET A 98 -3.31 6.14 -8.92
C MET A 98 -2.51 7.26 -8.28
N ILE A 99 -3.16 7.99 -7.38
CA ILE A 99 -2.57 9.01 -6.52
C ILE A 99 -2.70 8.53 -5.08
N ALA A 100 -1.66 8.73 -4.27
CA ALA A 100 -1.73 8.51 -2.83
C ALA A 100 -1.27 9.73 -2.06
N GLY A 101 -1.88 10.03 -0.93
CA GLY A 101 -1.47 11.21 -0.17
C GLY A 101 -1.87 11.24 1.29
N HIS A 102 -1.04 11.88 2.10
CA HIS A 102 -1.34 12.24 3.49
C HIS A 102 -2.08 13.59 3.54
N VAL A 103 -3.12 13.74 2.73
CA VAL A 103 -3.85 15.01 2.56
C VAL A 103 -5.24 14.93 3.20
N PRO A 104 -5.82 16.07 3.61
CA PRO A 104 -7.19 16.12 4.14
C PRO A 104 -8.23 15.59 3.14
N PHE A 105 -9.31 15.00 3.64
CA PHE A 105 -10.46 14.62 2.82
C PHE A 105 -11.03 15.82 2.04
N GLY A 106 -11.59 15.56 0.86
CA GLY A 106 -11.98 16.59 -0.11
C GLY A 106 -10.85 17.02 -1.05
N THR A 107 -9.58 16.77 -0.72
CA THR A 107 -8.46 17.10 -1.62
C THR A 107 -8.57 16.43 -3.01
N HIS A 108 -9.24 15.29 -3.15
CA HIS A 108 -9.49 14.65 -4.45
C HIS A 108 -10.31 15.52 -5.42
N GLU A 109 -11.08 16.51 -4.93
CA GLU A 109 -11.90 17.41 -5.74
C GLU A 109 -11.07 18.32 -6.66
N PHE A 110 -9.76 18.45 -6.43
CA PHE A 110 -8.86 19.13 -7.37
C PHE A 110 -8.59 18.34 -8.65
N LEU A 111 -9.01 17.07 -8.73
CA LEU A 111 -8.85 16.26 -9.93
C LEU A 111 -9.98 16.52 -10.93
N PRO A 112 -9.66 16.63 -12.23
CA PRO A 112 -10.65 16.99 -13.24
C PRO A 112 -11.65 15.88 -13.57
N ASN A 113 -11.39 14.65 -13.14
CA ASN A 113 -12.16 13.46 -13.50
C ASN A 113 -12.78 12.80 -12.28
N ASP A 114 -13.85 12.03 -12.53
CA ASP A 114 -14.41 11.12 -11.54
C ASP A 114 -13.33 10.19 -10.98
N THR A 115 -13.32 10.05 -9.66
CA THR A 115 -12.20 9.48 -8.91
C THR A 115 -12.71 8.40 -7.98
N GLU A 116 -12.14 7.21 -8.08
CA GLU A 116 -12.38 6.10 -7.16
C GLU A 116 -11.62 6.36 -5.85
N LEU A 117 -12.35 6.55 -4.76
CA LEU A 117 -11.79 6.86 -3.45
C LEU A 117 -11.57 5.59 -2.64
N MET A 118 -10.36 5.43 -2.12
CA MET A 118 -10.06 4.32 -1.22
C MET A 118 -9.23 4.75 -0.02
N THR A 119 -9.40 4.06 1.10
CA THR A 119 -8.53 4.18 2.27
C THR A 119 -8.32 2.84 2.97
N ILE A 120 -7.24 2.75 3.75
CA ILE A 120 -6.96 1.63 4.65
C ILE A 120 -6.82 2.21 6.06
N ILE A 121 -7.66 1.72 6.97
CA ILE A 121 -7.66 2.11 8.38
C ILE A 121 -6.94 1.06 9.23
N ARG A 122 -6.64 1.42 10.48
CA ARG A 122 -6.03 0.51 11.44
C ARG A 122 -6.50 0.85 12.84
N ASN A 123 -6.57 -0.15 13.71
CA ASN A 123 -6.82 0.06 15.13
C ASN A 123 -5.88 1.17 15.69
N PRO A 124 -6.41 2.23 16.32
CA PRO A 124 -5.63 3.38 16.78
C PRO A 124 -4.47 3.02 17.71
N ILE A 125 -4.66 2.05 18.63
CA ILE A 125 -3.62 1.58 19.55
C ILE A 125 -2.43 1.05 18.75
N HIS A 126 -2.69 0.15 17.80
CA HIS A 126 -1.65 -0.43 16.96
C HIS A 126 -1.00 0.60 16.02
N ARG A 127 -1.78 1.58 15.51
CA ARG A 127 -1.29 2.68 14.68
C ARG A 127 -0.30 3.54 15.45
N VAL A 128 -0.66 4.01 16.64
CA VAL A 128 0.16 4.90 17.49
C VAL A 128 1.48 4.23 17.88
N LYS A 129 1.43 2.98 18.39
CA LYS A 129 2.64 2.20 18.71
C LYS A 129 3.55 2.04 17.50
N SER A 130 2.97 1.68 16.34
CA SER A 130 3.71 1.52 15.09
C SER A 130 4.32 2.83 14.60
N ALA A 131 3.64 3.97 14.79
CA ALA A 131 4.14 5.29 14.43
C ALA A 131 5.38 5.68 15.24
N TYR A 132 5.30 5.55 16.57
CA TYR A 132 6.43 5.84 17.45
C TYR A 132 7.65 4.96 17.13
N GLN A 133 7.48 3.64 17.12
CA GLN A 133 8.61 2.72 16.90
C GLN A 133 9.24 2.92 15.52
N TYR A 134 8.42 3.23 14.50
CA TYR A 134 8.92 3.55 13.17
C TYR A 134 9.66 4.91 13.14
N LYS A 135 9.18 5.92 13.87
CA LYS A 135 9.89 7.20 14.05
C LYS A 135 11.26 6.96 14.68
N CYS A 136 11.33 6.18 15.75
CA CYS A 136 12.57 5.76 16.41
C CYS A 136 13.53 5.06 15.44
N MET A 137 13.03 4.11 14.64
CA MET A 137 13.83 3.42 13.62
C MET A 137 14.41 4.40 12.59
N ARG A 138 13.59 5.30 12.06
CA ARG A 138 14.02 6.30 11.06
C ARG A 138 15.00 7.33 11.61
N SER A 139 14.89 7.65 12.89
CA SER A 139 15.85 8.51 13.59
C SER A 139 17.03 7.74 14.18
N GLN A 140 17.09 6.42 13.98
CA GLN A 140 18.07 5.52 14.59
C GLN A 140 18.22 5.70 16.11
N LYS A 141 17.10 6.03 16.77
CA LYS A 141 17.02 6.26 18.22
C LYS A 141 16.41 5.03 18.87
N LYS A 142 17.04 4.50 19.92
CA LYS A 142 16.44 3.42 20.72
C LYS A 142 15.14 3.91 21.35
N PRO A 143 14.02 3.17 21.25
CA PRO A 143 12.77 3.56 21.88
C PRO A 143 12.91 3.53 23.42
N SER A 144 12.19 4.43 24.10
CA SER A 144 12.12 4.52 25.56
C SER A 144 10.68 4.84 26.00
N MET A 145 10.35 4.54 27.26
CA MET A 145 9.02 4.84 27.82
C MET A 145 8.77 6.35 27.90
N ASP A 146 9.72 7.10 28.45
CA ASP A 146 9.64 8.56 28.61
C ASP A 146 9.43 9.27 27.27
N ASP A 147 10.17 8.88 26.23
CA ASP A 147 9.98 9.44 24.89
C ASP A 147 8.61 9.07 24.30
N PHE A 148 8.10 7.87 24.59
CA PHE A 148 6.78 7.44 24.12
C PHE A 148 5.65 8.20 24.80
N GLU A 149 5.78 8.47 26.10
CA GLU A 149 4.82 9.29 26.86
C GLU A 149 4.72 10.71 26.28
N CYS A 150 5.88 11.34 26.03
CA CYS A 150 5.94 12.62 25.31
C CYS A 150 5.31 12.52 23.91
N PHE A 151 5.52 11.41 23.20
CA PHE A 151 4.97 11.19 21.86
C PHE A 151 3.43 11.13 21.87
N ILE A 152 2.83 10.34 22.76
CA ILE A 152 1.36 10.18 22.83
C ILE A 152 0.64 11.38 23.45
N GLY A 153 1.35 12.19 24.26
CA GLY A 153 0.85 13.45 24.81
C GLY A 153 0.84 14.60 23.78
N SER A 154 1.56 14.48 22.67
CA SER A 154 1.59 15.50 21.62
C SER A 154 0.31 15.48 20.78
N PRO A 155 -0.39 16.63 20.63
CA PRO A 155 -1.62 16.71 19.82
C PRO A 155 -1.43 16.22 18.38
N ASP A 156 -0.28 16.40 17.77
CA ASP A 156 -0.02 15.96 16.38
C ASP A 156 -0.10 14.44 16.19
N ASN A 157 0.08 13.66 17.26
CA ASN A 157 0.00 12.20 17.21
C ASN A 157 -1.37 11.64 17.61
N GLN A 158 -2.29 12.51 18.02
CA GLN A 158 -3.64 12.19 18.49
C GLN A 158 -4.67 12.34 17.36
N ASP A 159 -5.65 11.43 17.32
CA ASP A 159 -6.79 11.48 16.40
C ASP A 159 -6.40 11.67 14.92
N VAL A 160 -5.32 11.01 14.49
CA VAL A 160 -4.71 11.24 13.17
C VAL A 160 -5.64 10.83 12.03
N MET A 161 -6.36 9.71 12.17
CA MET A 161 -7.31 9.28 11.14
C MET A 161 -8.48 10.24 11.04
N PHE A 162 -9.02 10.66 12.19
CA PHE A 162 -10.11 11.61 12.28
C PHE A 162 -9.71 12.97 11.69
N LYS A 163 -8.54 13.51 12.06
CA LYS A 163 -8.04 14.77 11.50
C LYS A 163 -7.88 14.71 9.98
N GLN A 164 -7.38 13.61 9.45
CA GLN A 164 -7.18 13.48 8.01
C GLN A 164 -8.50 13.28 7.25
N LEU A 165 -9.44 12.51 7.78
CA LEU A 165 -10.66 12.14 7.06
C LEU A 165 -11.86 13.05 7.34
N CYS A 166 -11.98 13.62 8.53
CA CYS A 166 -13.22 14.28 8.97
C CYS A 166 -13.09 15.80 9.14
N VAL A 167 -11.89 16.37 9.09
CA VAL A 167 -11.70 17.81 9.23
C VAL A 167 -11.56 18.40 7.82
N PRO A 168 -12.56 19.16 7.33
CA PRO A 168 -12.45 19.85 6.05
C PRO A 168 -11.28 20.82 6.06
N LYS A 169 -10.79 21.15 4.87
CA LYS A 169 -9.69 22.10 4.67
C LYS A 169 -9.97 23.48 5.29
N ASP A 170 -11.24 23.91 5.31
CA ASP A 170 -11.62 25.31 5.54
C ASP A 170 -12.65 25.53 6.68
N GLU A 171 -12.99 24.48 7.45
CA GLU A 171 -14.00 24.60 8.52
C GLU A 171 -13.40 24.35 9.91
N LEU A 172 -13.70 25.28 10.83
CA LEU A 172 -13.68 24.95 12.25
C LEU A 172 -14.72 23.85 12.43
N VAL A 173 -14.31 22.74 13.05
CA VAL A 173 -15.24 21.66 13.43
C VAL A 173 -16.20 22.24 14.48
N GLU A 174 -17.26 22.91 14.03
CA GLU A 174 -18.47 23.06 14.82
C GLU A 174 -19.01 21.66 15.15
N ASP A 175 -19.86 21.59 16.16
CA ASP A 175 -20.31 20.42 16.94
C ASP A 175 -21.08 19.35 16.14
N VAL A 176 -20.75 19.15 14.86
CA VAL A 176 -21.23 18.06 14.02
C VAL A 176 -20.74 16.75 14.64
N GLY A 177 -21.70 15.90 15.02
CA GLY A 177 -21.41 14.65 15.70
C GLY A 177 -20.50 13.76 14.87
N ILE A 178 -19.63 13.00 15.54
CA ILE A 178 -18.73 12.04 14.89
C ILE A 178 -19.45 11.03 13.99
N ASN A 179 -20.71 10.70 14.30
CA ASN A 179 -21.51 9.77 13.51
C ASN A 179 -21.83 10.35 12.13
N ASP A 180 -22.23 11.62 12.05
CA ASP A 180 -22.58 12.27 10.78
C ASP A 180 -21.37 12.33 9.85
N TRP A 181 -20.19 12.66 10.40
CA TRP A 181 -18.93 12.64 9.66
C TRP A 181 -18.58 11.25 9.15
N ALA A 182 -18.65 10.26 10.04
CA ALA A 182 -18.22 8.93 9.71
C ALA A 182 -19.20 8.23 8.73
N GLU A 183 -20.49 8.57 8.76
CA GLU A 183 -21.46 8.18 7.72
C GLU A 183 -21.17 8.85 6.38
N ARG A 184 -20.90 10.16 6.37
CA ARG A 184 -20.51 10.89 5.15
C ARG A 184 -19.24 10.30 4.53
N ILE A 185 -18.25 9.97 5.35
CA ILE A 185 -17.02 9.32 4.89
C ILE A 185 -17.33 7.92 4.37
N ALA A 186 -18.08 7.12 5.12
CA ALA A 186 -18.46 5.79 4.67
C ALA A 186 -19.21 5.83 3.32
N SER A 187 -20.09 6.82 3.09
CA SER A 187 -20.81 6.96 1.83
C SER A 187 -19.92 7.43 0.68
N SER A 188 -18.96 8.31 0.95
CA SER A 188 -18.11 8.93 -0.08
C SER A 188 -17.02 8.00 -0.63
N PHE A 189 -16.53 7.06 0.16
CA PHE A 189 -15.50 6.12 -0.29
C PHE A 189 -16.10 4.96 -1.09
N ASP A 190 -15.47 4.62 -2.21
CA ASP A 190 -15.76 3.39 -2.95
C ASP A 190 -15.27 2.17 -2.16
N TYR A 191 -14.07 2.28 -1.58
CA TYR A 191 -13.47 1.19 -0.81
C TYR A 191 -12.85 1.64 0.52
N ILE A 192 -13.15 0.87 1.57
CA ILE A 192 -12.65 1.07 2.93
C ILE A 192 -12.24 -0.29 3.49
N GLY A 193 -10.93 -0.48 3.68
CA GLY A 193 -10.36 -1.69 4.26
C GLY A 193 -9.70 -1.45 5.61
N ASP A 194 -9.57 -2.50 6.43
CA ASP A 194 -8.61 -2.53 7.55
C ASP A 194 -7.25 -3.05 7.05
N ILE A 195 -6.19 -2.88 7.83
CA ILE A 195 -4.87 -3.45 7.53
C ILE A 195 -4.91 -4.97 7.27
N SER A 196 -5.88 -5.71 7.83
CA SER A 196 -6.09 -7.14 7.52
C SER A 196 -6.48 -7.38 6.06
N ASP A 197 -7.07 -6.37 5.41
CA ASP A 197 -7.57 -6.44 4.04
C ASP A 197 -6.51 -5.98 3.03
N LEU A 198 -5.32 -5.57 3.47
CA LEU A 198 -4.26 -5.01 2.62
C LEU A 198 -3.93 -5.88 1.40
N LYS A 199 -3.81 -7.21 1.60
CA LYS A 199 -3.52 -8.16 0.52
C LYS A 199 -4.60 -8.12 -0.57
N LEU A 200 -5.87 -8.12 -0.15
CA LEU A 200 -7.03 -8.06 -1.04
C LEU A 200 -6.98 -6.82 -1.93
N PHE A 201 -6.72 -5.65 -1.33
CA PHE A 201 -6.56 -4.39 -2.08
C PHE A 201 -5.40 -4.42 -3.07
N GLN A 202 -4.25 -4.95 -2.67
CA GLN A 202 -3.09 -5.05 -3.56
C GLN A 202 -3.39 -5.95 -4.77
N GLU A 203 -3.96 -7.13 -4.56
CA GLU A 203 -4.31 -8.06 -5.65
C GLU A 203 -5.36 -7.46 -6.60
N PHE A 204 -6.36 -6.77 -6.04
CA PHE A 204 -7.40 -6.11 -6.81
C PHE A 204 -6.82 -5.04 -7.76
N TYR A 205 -6.03 -4.11 -7.22
CA TYR A 205 -5.47 -3.03 -8.04
C TYR A 205 -4.34 -3.49 -8.96
N LEU A 206 -3.52 -4.48 -8.58
CA LEU A 206 -2.57 -5.10 -9.52
C LEU A 206 -3.31 -5.64 -10.76
N SER A 207 -4.45 -6.31 -10.55
CA SER A 207 -5.25 -6.89 -11.63
C SER A 207 -5.91 -5.83 -12.50
N ARG A 208 -6.57 -4.83 -11.91
CA ARG A 208 -7.22 -3.73 -12.65
C ARG A 208 -6.23 -2.86 -13.41
N LEU A 209 -5.01 -2.67 -12.89
CA LEU A 209 -3.93 -1.95 -13.57
C LEU A 209 -3.20 -2.83 -14.60
N GLY A 210 -3.46 -4.13 -14.65
CA GLY A 210 -2.77 -5.05 -15.55
C GLY A 210 -1.30 -5.21 -15.26
N LEU A 211 -0.93 -5.11 -13.99
CA LEU A 211 0.43 -5.29 -13.53
C LEU A 211 0.74 -6.78 -13.31
N PRO A 212 2.03 -7.16 -13.26
CA PRO A 212 2.44 -8.50 -12.88
C PRO A 212 1.90 -8.96 -11.51
N CYS A 213 1.90 -10.27 -11.28
CA CYS A 213 1.89 -10.81 -9.92
C CYS A 213 3.09 -10.23 -9.14
N VAL A 214 3.07 -10.26 -7.81
CA VAL A 214 4.21 -9.75 -7.02
C VAL A 214 4.61 -10.73 -5.93
N THR A 215 5.89 -11.04 -5.85
CA THR A 215 6.49 -11.67 -4.66
C THR A 215 7.34 -10.62 -3.95
N TYR A 216 7.11 -10.42 -2.66
CA TYR A 216 7.85 -9.41 -1.90
C TYR A 216 8.00 -9.79 -0.42
N GLU A 217 9.09 -9.31 0.18
CA GLU A 217 9.20 -9.28 1.64
C GLU A 217 8.39 -8.11 2.20
N ARG A 218 7.87 -8.23 3.43
CA ARG A 218 7.12 -7.13 4.06
C ARG A 218 7.95 -5.85 4.14
N PHE A 219 7.59 -4.89 3.31
CA PHE A 219 8.24 -3.57 3.26
C PHE A 219 7.97 -2.73 4.51
N ASN A 220 8.95 -1.88 4.86
CA ASN A 220 8.82 -0.89 5.93
C ASN A 220 8.49 -1.51 7.30
N GLN A 221 8.94 -2.74 7.54
CA GLN A 221 8.76 -3.39 8.83
C GLN A 221 9.70 -2.78 9.87
N THR A 222 9.14 -2.35 11.01
CA THR A 222 9.95 -1.93 12.16
C THR A 222 10.85 -3.08 12.60
N LEU A 223 12.17 -2.85 12.59
CA LEU A 223 13.15 -3.88 12.95
C LEU A 223 13.04 -4.25 14.44
N PRO A 224 13.37 -5.49 14.82
CA PRO A 224 13.19 -5.98 16.20
C PRO A 224 13.83 -5.11 17.28
N GLN A 225 15.01 -4.53 17.03
CA GLN A 225 15.71 -3.66 17.98
C GLN A 225 15.00 -2.33 18.28
N TYR A 226 14.01 -1.94 17.46
CA TYR A 226 13.18 -0.76 17.66
C TYR A 226 11.78 -1.10 18.20
N LYS A 227 11.51 -2.38 18.50
CA LYS A 227 10.27 -2.79 19.14
C LYS A 227 10.41 -2.62 20.66
N LEU A 228 9.39 -2.01 21.24
CA LEU A 228 9.23 -1.80 22.68
C LEU A 228 7.82 -2.26 23.07
N ASP A 229 7.68 -3.00 24.16
CA ASP A 229 6.36 -3.29 24.71
C ASP A 229 5.77 -2.02 25.32
N LEU A 230 4.59 -1.64 24.83
CA LEU A 230 3.90 -0.40 25.15
C LEU A 230 2.46 -0.68 25.61
N SER A 231 2.17 -1.93 25.99
CA SER A 231 0.84 -2.38 26.39
C SER A 231 0.27 -1.63 27.60
N HIS A 232 1.11 -1.21 28.54
CA HIS A 232 0.69 -0.45 29.72
C HIS A 232 0.15 0.96 29.39
N TYR A 233 0.41 1.48 28.20
CA TYR A 233 -0.15 2.76 27.73
C TYR A 233 -1.47 2.62 26.95
N ASP A 234 -2.02 1.42 26.77
CA ASP A 234 -3.18 1.22 25.89
C ASP A 234 -4.39 2.07 26.27
N GLN A 235 -4.67 2.19 27.57
CA GLN A 235 -5.78 3.01 28.07
C GLN A 235 -5.57 4.50 27.77
N LEU A 236 -4.36 5.02 28.00
CA LEU A 236 -4.02 6.41 27.70
C LEU A 236 -4.05 6.69 26.19
N ILE A 237 -3.65 5.72 25.36
CA ILE A 237 -3.77 5.83 23.90
C ILE A 237 -5.24 5.91 23.49
N ILE A 238 -6.12 5.09 24.06
CA ILE A 238 -7.56 5.13 23.80
C ILE A 238 -8.14 6.50 24.17
N GLU A 239 -7.78 7.03 25.34
CA GLU A 239 -8.26 8.33 25.82
C GLU A 239 -7.81 9.47 24.90
N ASN A 240 -6.52 9.50 24.55
CA ASN A 240 -5.93 10.51 23.67
C ASN A 240 -6.34 10.36 22.19
N ASN A 241 -6.98 9.25 21.80
CA ASN A 241 -7.38 8.98 20.42
C ASN A 241 -8.85 8.55 20.36
N ARG A 242 -9.70 9.15 21.21
CA ARG A 242 -11.10 8.74 21.34
C ARG A 242 -11.87 8.85 20.02
N ARG A 243 -11.63 9.91 19.24
CA ARG A 243 -12.32 10.12 17.96
C ARG A 243 -11.83 9.13 16.91
N ASP A 244 -10.52 8.84 16.90
CA ASP A 244 -9.93 7.78 16.08
C ASP A 244 -10.54 6.41 16.41
N MET A 245 -10.81 6.12 17.69
CA MET A 245 -11.44 4.87 18.13
C MET A 245 -12.87 4.75 17.64
N ASP A 246 -13.68 5.80 17.81
CA ASP A 246 -15.08 5.82 17.39
C ASP A 246 -15.18 5.74 15.85
N LEU A 247 -14.37 6.53 15.13
CA LEU A 247 -14.26 6.47 13.66
C LEU A 247 -13.83 5.08 13.18
N TYR A 248 -12.80 4.49 13.78
CA TYR A 248 -12.33 3.15 13.42
C TYR A 248 -13.42 2.10 13.55
N GLN A 249 -14.19 2.13 14.64
CA GLN A 249 -15.29 1.18 14.85
C GLN A 249 -16.38 1.36 13.80
N LEU A 250 -16.76 2.60 13.47
CA LEU A 250 -17.80 2.85 12.48
C LEU A 250 -17.36 2.40 11.08
N LEU A 251 -16.18 2.83 10.64
CA LEU A 251 -15.65 2.49 9.32
C LEU A 251 -15.39 0.97 9.19
N ARG A 252 -14.95 0.31 10.27
CA ARG A 252 -14.75 -1.15 10.27
C ARG A 252 -16.07 -1.93 10.14
N ARG A 253 -17.17 -1.42 10.71
CA ARG A 253 -18.51 -2.01 10.56
C ARG A 253 -19.07 -1.79 9.15
N ASN A 254 -18.74 -0.66 8.54
CA ASN A 254 -19.18 -0.26 7.20
C ASN A 254 -18.09 -0.44 6.13
N ARG A 255 -17.24 -1.46 6.27
CA ARG A 255 -16.17 -1.74 5.29
C ARG A 255 -16.78 -1.99 3.91
N LYS A 256 -16.14 -1.40 2.90
CA LYS A 256 -16.44 -1.61 1.50
C LYS A 256 -15.21 -2.25 0.87
N LEU A 257 -15.28 -3.57 0.63
CA LEU A 257 -14.15 -4.32 0.13
C LEU A 257 -14.30 -4.55 -1.38
N PRO A 258 -13.20 -4.55 -2.14
CA PRO A 258 -13.25 -4.90 -3.55
C PRO A 258 -13.56 -6.38 -3.73
N ASP A 259 -14.23 -6.70 -4.83
CA ASP A 259 -14.62 -8.06 -5.19
C ASP A 259 -13.59 -8.70 -6.14
N LEU A 260 -12.84 -9.69 -5.65
CA LEU A 260 -11.91 -10.48 -6.46
C LEU A 260 -12.59 -11.58 -7.27
N SER A 261 -13.86 -11.92 -6.98
CA SER A 261 -14.58 -12.95 -7.74
C SER A 261 -14.72 -12.57 -9.22
N LEU A 262 -14.66 -11.27 -9.53
CA LEU A 262 -14.56 -10.69 -10.87
C LEU A 262 -13.37 -11.22 -11.68
N PHE A 263 -12.36 -11.82 -11.03
CA PHE A 263 -11.14 -12.31 -11.66
C PHE A 263 -10.89 -13.81 -11.47
N GLU A 264 -11.72 -14.54 -10.72
CA GLU A 264 -11.43 -15.93 -10.36
C GLU A 264 -11.31 -16.88 -11.56
N MET A 265 -11.99 -16.56 -12.66
CA MET A 265 -11.94 -17.32 -13.91
C MET A 265 -10.82 -16.86 -14.86
N GLU A 266 -10.17 -15.72 -14.57
CA GLU A 266 -9.12 -15.17 -15.40
C GLU A 266 -7.77 -15.84 -15.08
N PRO A 267 -6.91 -16.07 -16.08
CA PRO A 267 -5.59 -16.61 -15.82
C PRO A 267 -4.73 -15.60 -15.06
N LEU A 268 -3.84 -16.12 -14.20
CA LEU A 268 -2.80 -15.30 -13.57
C LEU A 268 -1.95 -14.60 -14.63
N HIS A 269 -1.41 -13.44 -14.25
CA HIS A 269 -0.42 -12.76 -15.05
C HIS A 269 0.80 -13.69 -15.28
N GLY A 270 1.20 -13.85 -16.54
CA GLY A 270 2.32 -14.74 -16.92
C GLY A 270 3.69 -14.29 -16.42
N VAL A 271 3.77 -13.07 -15.86
CA VAL A 271 4.97 -12.50 -15.26
C VAL A 271 4.70 -12.18 -13.79
N THR A 272 5.71 -12.38 -12.95
CA THR A 272 5.77 -11.98 -11.55
C THR A 272 6.91 -10.99 -11.33
N ALA A 273 6.62 -9.85 -10.70
CA ALA A 273 7.61 -8.94 -10.16
C ALA A 273 8.14 -9.46 -8.83
N ILE A 274 9.46 -9.51 -8.70
CA ILE A 274 10.18 -10.01 -7.54
C ILE A 274 10.81 -8.80 -6.86
N CYS A 275 10.32 -8.45 -5.67
CA CYS A 275 10.66 -7.20 -5.01
C CYS A 275 11.30 -7.43 -3.62
N TYR A 276 12.26 -6.59 -3.26
CA TYR A 276 12.91 -6.64 -1.95
C TYR A 276 13.43 -5.27 -1.52
N GLU A 277 13.74 -5.13 -0.23
CA GLU A 277 14.21 -3.93 0.43
C GLU A 277 15.72 -4.04 0.69
N LEU A 278 16.50 -3.17 0.03
CA LEU A 278 17.96 -3.09 0.16
C LEU A 278 18.39 -2.51 1.52
N GLU A 279 17.61 -1.58 2.04
CA GLU A 279 17.94 -0.81 3.23
C GLU A 279 16.67 -0.52 4.02
N LYS A 280 16.50 -1.15 5.17
CA LYS A 280 15.25 -1.14 5.95
C LYS A 280 15.17 0.02 6.95
N GLU A 281 16.31 0.49 7.44
CA GLU A 281 16.39 1.34 8.62
C GLU A 281 16.22 2.83 8.29
N LYS A 282 16.96 3.36 7.32
CA LYS A 282 17.02 4.81 7.05
C LYS A 282 15.99 5.28 6.04
N SER A 283 15.81 4.55 4.94
CA SER A 283 15.16 5.08 3.73
C SER A 283 14.22 4.13 2.99
N SER A 284 14.15 2.86 3.38
CA SER A 284 13.33 1.85 2.68
C SER A 284 13.61 1.81 1.18
N GLN A 285 14.89 1.72 0.82
CA GLN A 285 15.29 1.57 -0.56
C GLN A 285 14.84 0.20 -1.05
N GLN A 286 14.06 0.17 -2.13
CA GLN A 286 13.50 -1.05 -2.70
C GLN A 286 14.02 -1.25 -4.11
N THR A 287 14.15 -2.51 -4.50
CA THR A 287 14.51 -2.90 -5.87
C THR A 287 13.86 -4.23 -6.21
N GLY A 288 14.01 -4.66 -7.47
CA GLY A 288 13.44 -5.91 -7.92
C GLY A 288 13.74 -6.26 -9.36
N GLY A 289 13.17 -7.38 -9.79
CA GLY A 289 13.24 -7.92 -11.14
C GLY A 289 11.91 -8.52 -11.59
N LEU A 290 11.92 -9.11 -12.79
CA LEU A 290 10.79 -9.90 -13.30
C LEU A 290 11.21 -11.33 -13.50
N MET A 291 10.23 -12.21 -13.43
CA MET A 291 10.36 -13.62 -13.75
C MET A 291 9.05 -14.12 -14.36
N GLY A 292 9.10 -15.08 -15.28
CA GLY A 292 7.91 -15.81 -15.70
C GLY A 292 7.25 -16.48 -14.49
N THR A 293 5.94 -16.29 -14.30
CA THR A 293 5.20 -16.82 -13.14
C THR A 293 5.29 -18.34 -13.07
N ARG A 294 5.26 -19.03 -14.22
CA ARG A 294 5.47 -20.48 -14.29
C ARG A 294 6.88 -20.88 -13.84
N TYR A 295 7.89 -20.18 -14.32
CA TYR A 295 9.28 -20.43 -13.94
C TYR A 295 9.51 -20.21 -12.43
N LEU A 296 8.85 -19.21 -11.82
CA LEU A 296 8.88 -19.03 -10.37
C LEU A 296 8.37 -20.28 -9.63
N VAL A 297 7.26 -20.86 -10.09
CA VAL A 297 6.71 -22.09 -9.49
C VAL A 297 7.70 -23.25 -9.62
N GLU A 298 8.29 -23.42 -10.81
CA GLU A 298 9.29 -24.46 -11.07
C GLU A 298 10.54 -24.28 -10.19
N GLN A 299 11.00 -23.04 -9.97
CA GLN A 299 12.13 -22.75 -9.07
C GLN A 299 11.79 -23.00 -7.59
N LEU A 300 10.58 -22.66 -7.16
CA LEU A 300 10.13 -22.97 -5.80
C LEU A 300 10.04 -24.48 -5.53
N GLU A 301 9.80 -25.28 -6.57
CA GLU A 301 9.73 -26.74 -6.48
C GLU A 301 11.09 -27.42 -6.55
N SER A 302 11.93 -26.98 -7.48
CA SER A 302 13.24 -27.59 -7.74
C SER A 302 14.35 -27.09 -6.80
N ASN A 303 14.31 -25.81 -6.40
CA ASN A 303 15.37 -25.14 -5.65
C ASN A 303 14.85 -24.33 -4.45
N PRO A 304 14.03 -24.91 -3.55
CA PRO A 304 13.40 -24.17 -2.44
C PRO A 304 14.41 -23.48 -1.52
N ALA A 305 15.59 -24.08 -1.30
CA ALA A 305 16.63 -23.53 -0.44
C ALA A 305 17.13 -22.15 -0.90
N GLN A 306 17.08 -21.85 -2.20
CA GLN A 306 17.48 -20.55 -2.74
C GLN A 306 16.63 -19.40 -2.20
N PHE A 307 15.38 -19.67 -1.82
CA PHE A 307 14.43 -18.64 -1.35
C PHE A 307 14.53 -18.35 0.15
N SER A 308 15.37 -19.08 0.89
CA SER A 308 15.64 -18.78 2.31
C SER A 308 16.46 -17.50 2.47
N ASP A 309 17.41 -17.25 1.56
CA ASP A 309 18.13 -15.97 1.42
C ASP A 309 17.53 -15.15 0.27
N TRP A 310 16.43 -14.46 0.58
CA TRP A 310 15.66 -13.70 -0.41
C TRP A 310 16.50 -12.70 -1.24
N PRO A 311 17.35 -11.83 -0.64
CA PRO A 311 18.21 -10.93 -1.41
C PRO A 311 19.12 -11.65 -2.41
N SER A 312 19.76 -12.77 -2.01
CA SER A 312 20.59 -13.55 -2.93
C SER A 312 19.76 -14.26 -4.00
N ALA A 313 18.57 -14.75 -3.64
CA ALA A 313 17.61 -15.33 -4.58
C ALA A 313 17.30 -14.32 -5.68
N VAL A 314 16.91 -13.09 -5.31
CA VAL A 314 16.55 -12.04 -6.27
C VAL A 314 17.74 -11.66 -7.13
N LYS A 315 18.95 -11.50 -6.58
CA LYS A 315 20.15 -11.19 -7.39
C LYS A 315 20.43 -12.27 -8.44
N ASN A 316 20.36 -13.55 -8.05
CA ASN A 316 20.57 -14.66 -8.97
C ASN A 316 19.48 -14.72 -10.04
N ILE A 317 18.23 -14.44 -9.67
CA ILE A 317 17.08 -14.39 -10.56
C ILE A 317 17.20 -13.22 -11.55
N VAL A 318 17.49 -12.01 -11.07
CA VAL A 318 17.64 -10.81 -11.91
C VAL A 318 18.75 -11.00 -12.95
N ASN A 319 19.85 -11.63 -12.55
CA ASN A 319 20.97 -11.89 -13.45
C ASN A 319 20.67 -12.97 -14.51
N LYS A 320 19.76 -13.91 -14.23
CA LYS A 320 19.40 -15.02 -15.15
C LYS A 320 18.13 -14.75 -15.96
N GLY A 321 17.12 -14.14 -15.36
CA GLY A 321 15.74 -14.05 -15.84
C GLY A 321 15.49 -13.07 -16.99
N ALA A 322 16.44 -12.18 -17.30
CA ALA A 322 16.37 -11.37 -18.52
C ALA A 322 16.40 -12.22 -19.80
N LEU A 323 16.91 -13.46 -19.73
CA LEU A 323 17.09 -14.36 -20.87
C LEU A 323 15.93 -15.35 -21.09
N GLU A 324 15.02 -15.53 -20.12
CA GLU A 324 14.01 -16.62 -20.18
C GLU A 324 12.56 -16.14 -20.41
N LEU A 325 12.30 -14.82 -20.42
CA LEU A 325 10.99 -14.26 -20.78
C LEU A 325 10.60 -14.49 -22.25
N GLU A 326 11.52 -14.99 -23.08
CA GLU A 326 11.28 -15.32 -24.49
C GLU A 326 10.48 -16.63 -24.69
N TYR A 327 10.33 -17.46 -23.65
CA TYR A 327 9.71 -18.80 -23.75
C TYR A 327 8.37 -18.96 -22.99
N SER A 328 7.79 -17.88 -22.45
CA SER A 328 6.55 -17.91 -21.63
C SER A 328 5.41 -17.08 -22.21
#